data_AF-A0A933X817-F1
#
_entry.id   AF-A0A933X817-F1
#
_cell.length_a   1.000
_cell.length_b   1.000
_cell.length_c   1.000
_cell.angle_alpha   90.00
_cell.angle_beta   90.00
_cell.angle_gamma   90.00
#
_symmetry.space_group_name_H-M   'P 1'
#
loop_
_entity.id
_entity.type
_entity.pdbx_description
1 polymer ?
#
loop_
_entity_poly.entity_id
_entity_poly.type
_entity_poly.pdbx_seq_one_letter_code
_entity_poly.pdbx_strand_id
1 'polypeptide(L)'
;MKTKFTLTTLSTLLSLATAGFAASSGPVFYGDAPDEHHPWAVHDGNRPQPKIVTPGTFSSAEQPGKPPSDAIILFDGTDLSKWETDKGAPAPWIVSNGYMQVAPGKGAIRTKEKFGDCQLHIEWAAPAKVEGSSQGRGNSGMFLMNMLEIQILDSYNNLTYADGHAGAYYGINPPMANAVRPPGEWQMYDIVFRRPIYKDGKVVDPGYVTVLVNGVLVQDHTMLEGGGTHMARTKPGPFPAKGPLSLQDHGNPMRFRNIWYRELPLRASEGGTDGWLSTEATMAKRAEIAASIRQDAAKLANPDKPLPEMLRLMESLPYEKDDAALQKVEQMAGQYVENLKKLPADKLAAKKDEAKNVAAAFKYLVRFNALPATFAPKTALDQVIKDQGWDKKK
;
A
#
# COMPACT_ATOMS: atom_id res chain seq x y z
N MET A 1 -10.83 55.71 10.65
CA MET A 1 -11.73 54.54 10.76
C MET A 1 -10.88 53.32 11.06
N LYS A 2 -11.05 52.71 12.25
CA LYS A 2 -10.32 51.51 12.68
C LYS A 2 -11.05 50.27 12.15
N THR A 3 -10.52 49.60 11.15
CA THR A 3 -11.05 48.32 10.67
C THR A 3 -10.19 47.19 11.27
N LYS A 4 -10.77 46.48 12.25
CA LYS A 4 -10.19 45.26 12.82
C LYS A 4 -10.41 44.13 11.81
N PHE A 5 -9.34 43.49 11.34
CA PHE A 5 -9.43 42.21 10.65
C PHE A 5 -9.42 41.09 11.69
N THR A 6 -10.55 40.41 11.83
CA THR A 6 -10.71 39.23 12.69
C THR A 6 -10.10 38.03 11.97
N LEU A 7 -9.01 37.50 12.51
CA LEU A 7 -8.37 36.27 12.05
C LEU A 7 -9.31 35.10 12.38
N THR A 8 -9.98 34.54 11.38
CA THR A 8 -10.80 33.33 11.57
C THR A 8 -9.88 32.13 11.37
N THR A 9 -9.42 31.54 12.46
CA THR A 9 -8.71 30.26 12.45
C THR A 9 -9.65 29.17 11.98
N LEU A 10 -9.54 28.79 10.70
CA LEU A 10 -10.21 27.63 10.15
C LEU A 10 -9.45 26.38 10.64
N SER A 11 -9.83 25.87 11.81
CA SER A 11 -9.36 24.60 12.32
C SER A 11 -9.92 23.49 11.41
N THR A 12 -9.09 23.01 10.47
CA THR A 12 -9.37 21.79 9.72
C THR A 12 -9.32 20.61 10.69
N LEU A 13 -10.48 20.27 11.24
CA LEU A 13 -10.71 18.98 11.88
C LEU A 13 -10.42 17.90 10.83
N LEU A 14 -9.29 17.23 11.00
CA LEU A 14 -8.98 15.98 10.31
C LEU A 14 -10.01 14.97 10.81
N SER A 15 -11.15 14.89 10.13
CA SER A 15 -12.12 13.84 10.34
C SER A 15 -11.40 12.52 10.05
N LEU A 16 -11.09 11.75 11.10
CA LEU A 16 -10.89 10.32 10.96
C LEU A 16 -12.13 9.80 10.23
N ALA A 17 -11.97 9.51 8.94
CA ALA A 17 -12.96 8.77 8.19
C ALA A 17 -13.06 7.41 8.90
N THR A 18 -14.09 7.27 9.73
CA THR A 18 -14.60 5.97 10.10
C THR A 18 -14.83 5.26 8.78
N ALA A 19 -14.05 4.20 8.53
CA ALA A 19 -14.26 3.34 7.38
C ALA A 19 -15.70 2.84 7.45
N GLY A 20 -16.58 3.47 6.67
CA GLY A 20 -17.95 3.01 6.50
C GLY A 20 -17.86 1.58 5.99
N PHE A 21 -18.31 0.63 6.83
CA PHE A 21 -18.34 -0.78 6.52
C PHE A 21 -19.13 -0.98 5.22
N ALA A 22 -18.41 -1.24 4.12
CA ALA A 22 -19.04 -1.63 2.88
C ALA A 22 -19.70 -2.99 3.11
N ALA A 23 -21.00 -3.08 2.82
CA ALA A 23 -21.70 -4.36 2.77
C ALA A 23 -20.91 -5.34 1.88
N SER A 24 -20.79 -6.59 2.31
CA SER A 24 -20.12 -7.66 1.56
C SER A 24 -20.66 -7.68 0.13
N SER A 25 -19.79 -7.37 -0.84
CA SER A 25 -20.15 -7.24 -2.26
C SER A 25 -19.84 -8.51 -3.07
N GLY A 26 -19.44 -9.59 -2.39
CA GLY A 26 -19.05 -10.87 -3.00
C GLY A 26 -19.94 -12.05 -2.57
N PRO A 27 -19.84 -13.20 -3.27
CA PRO A 27 -20.50 -14.43 -2.86
C PRO A 27 -19.99 -14.89 -1.48
N VAL A 28 -20.90 -15.13 -0.54
CA VAL A 28 -20.58 -15.65 0.80
C VAL A 28 -20.40 -17.18 0.72
N PHE A 29 -19.52 -17.75 1.56
CA PHE A 29 -19.21 -19.19 1.58
C PHE A 29 -18.65 -19.72 0.24
N TYR A 30 -17.76 -18.93 -0.35
CA TYR A 30 -17.11 -19.20 -1.63
C TYR A 30 -15.59 -19.12 -1.48
N GLY A 31 -14.86 -19.86 -2.31
CA GLY A 31 -13.39 -19.96 -2.22
C GLY A 31 -12.90 -20.88 -1.10
N ASP A 32 -11.62 -20.78 -0.78
CA ASP A 32 -11.03 -21.46 0.38
C ASP A 32 -11.07 -20.54 1.61
N ALA A 33 -11.26 -21.11 2.80
CA ALA A 33 -11.30 -20.38 4.07
C ALA A 33 -9.93 -19.77 4.43
N PRO A 34 -9.87 -18.82 5.39
CA PRO A 34 -8.60 -18.29 5.89
C PRO A 34 -7.67 -19.41 6.36
N ASP A 35 -6.38 -19.27 6.07
CA ASP A 35 -5.34 -20.22 6.47
C ASP A 35 -4.42 -19.61 7.54
N GLU A 36 -3.22 -20.18 7.72
CA GLU A 36 -2.23 -19.72 8.68
C GLU A 36 -1.48 -18.45 8.27
N HIS A 37 -1.51 -18.06 6.98
CA HIS A 37 -0.77 -16.92 6.43
C HIS A 37 -1.66 -15.89 5.72
N HIS A 38 -2.93 -16.24 5.45
CA HIS A 38 -3.90 -15.41 4.77
C HIS A 38 -5.16 -15.26 5.65
N PRO A 39 -5.42 -14.07 6.23
CA PRO A 39 -6.49 -13.91 7.20
C PRO A 39 -7.89 -13.76 6.59
N TRP A 40 -7.99 -13.66 5.27
CA TRP A 40 -9.26 -13.62 4.53
C TRP A 40 -9.47 -14.91 3.75
N ALA A 41 -10.74 -15.25 3.54
CA ALA A 41 -11.08 -16.27 2.56
C ALA A 41 -10.71 -15.81 1.13
N VAL A 42 -10.56 -16.76 0.22
CA VAL A 42 -10.37 -16.44 -1.20
C VAL A 42 -11.67 -15.83 -1.75
N HIS A 43 -11.58 -14.63 -2.34
CA HIS A 43 -12.72 -13.81 -2.79
C HIS A 43 -13.64 -13.29 -1.66
N ASP A 44 -13.09 -13.13 -0.46
CA ASP A 44 -13.80 -12.60 0.69
C ASP A 44 -14.30 -11.15 0.47
N GLY A 45 -15.62 -10.97 0.57
CA GLY A 45 -16.26 -9.66 0.48
C GLY A 45 -15.99 -8.73 1.66
N ASN A 46 -15.43 -9.24 2.77
CA ASN A 46 -14.99 -8.45 3.93
C ASN A 46 -13.57 -7.91 3.78
N ARG A 47 -12.83 -8.34 2.74
CA ARG A 47 -11.48 -7.81 2.49
C ARG A 47 -11.58 -6.35 2.03
N PRO A 48 -10.78 -5.43 2.60
CA PRO A 48 -10.77 -4.04 2.16
C PRO A 48 -10.49 -3.91 0.66
N GLN A 49 -11.27 -3.07 -0.03
CA GLN A 49 -11.06 -2.79 -1.44
C GLN A 49 -9.80 -1.94 -1.65
N PRO A 50 -9.05 -2.15 -2.76
CA PRO A 50 -7.96 -1.27 -3.12
C PRO A 50 -8.44 0.19 -3.26
N LYS A 51 -7.61 1.13 -2.83
CA LYS A 51 -7.88 2.56 -3.04
C LYS A 51 -7.92 2.85 -4.54
N ILE A 52 -8.96 3.55 -5.00
CA ILE A 52 -9.06 4.01 -6.39
C ILE A 52 -8.09 5.17 -6.58
N VAL A 53 -7.24 5.07 -7.61
CA VAL A 53 -6.27 6.11 -7.99
C VAL A 53 -6.49 6.46 -9.46
N THR A 54 -6.66 7.75 -9.76
CA THR A 54 -6.62 8.22 -11.16
C THR A 54 -5.16 8.30 -11.57
N PRO A 55 -4.74 7.60 -12.64
CA PRO A 55 -3.34 7.62 -13.06
C PRO A 55 -2.93 8.99 -13.58
N GLY A 56 -1.65 9.27 -13.47
CA GLY A 56 -1.00 10.41 -14.08
C GLY A 56 -0.71 10.21 -15.58
N THR A 57 0.14 11.07 -16.16
CA THR A 57 0.66 10.90 -17.52
C THR A 57 2.17 10.72 -17.48
N PHE A 58 2.72 9.95 -18.42
CA PHE A 58 4.17 9.74 -18.51
C PHE A 58 4.92 11.02 -18.85
N SER A 59 6.13 11.15 -18.31
CA SER A 59 7.08 12.21 -18.64
C SER A 59 7.83 11.89 -19.93
N SER A 60 8.28 12.95 -20.61
CA SER A 60 9.12 12.92 -21.81
C SER A 60 10.27 13.90 -21.66
N ALA A 61 11.27 13.83 -22.55
CA ALA A 61 12.39 14.78 -22.53
C ALA A 61 11.89 16.24 -22.68
N GLU A 62 10.80 16.46 -23.40
CA GLU A 62 10.26 17.79 -23.68
C GLU A 62 9.26 18.24 -22.61
N GLN A 63 8.34 17.36 -22.22
CA GLN A 63 7.20 17.69 -21.36
C GLN A 63 7.19 16.86 -20.08
N PRO A 64 7.02 17.52 -18.90
CA PRO A 64 6.84 16.79 -17.66
C PRO A 64 5.52 16.01 -17.70
N GLY A 65 5.53 14.85 -17.06
CA GLY A 65 4.33 14.06 -16.84
C GLY A 65 3.39 14.71 -15.82
N LYS A 66 2.30 14.00 -15.52
CA LYS A 66 1.40 14.37 -14.44
C LYS A 66 1.47 13.33 -13.32
N PRO A 67 1.43 13.74 -12.05
CA PRO A 67 1.35 12.83 -10.92
C PRO A 67 0.00 12.09 -10.88
N PRO A 68 -0.08 10.89 -10.28
CA PRO A 68 -1.36 10.25 -9.97
C PRO A 68 -2.12 11.01 -8.87
N SER A 69 -3.43 10.77 -8.76
CA SER A 69 -4.30 11.55 -7.87
C SER A 69 -4.02 11.39 -6.38
N ASP A 70 -3.31 10.33 -5.96
CA ASP A 70 -2.92 10.07 -4.57
C ASP A 70 -1.50 10.54 -4.24
N ALA A 71 -0.79 11.14 -5.20
CA ALA A 71 0.57 11.60 -4.98
C ALA A 71 0.63 12.90 -4.18
N ILE A 72 1.64 12.97 -3.31
CA ILE A 72 2.06 14.18 -2.64
C ILE A 72 3.11 14.86 -3.52
N ILE A 73 2.74 16.05 -3.98
CA ILE A 73 3.59 16.85 -4.86
C ILE A 73 4.65 17.55 -4.01
N LEU A 74 5.93 17.33 -4.32
CA LEU A 74 7.05 17.99 -3.67
C LEU A 74 7.48 19.23 -4.46
N PHE A 75 7.33 19.22 -5.78
CA PHE A 75 7.57 20.37 -6.64
C PHE A 75 6.84 20.24 -7.98
N ASP A 76 6.04 21.24 -8.34
CA ASP A 76 5.24 21.31 -9.57
C ASP A 76 5.71 22.41 -10.54
N GLY A 77 6.83 23.08 -10.24
CA GLY A 77 7.34 24.18 -11.06
C GLY A 77 7.03 25.59 -10.54
N THR A 78 6.27 25.72 -9.44
CA THR A 78 5.80 27.03 -8.95
C THR A 78 6.74 27.68 -7.94
N ASP A 79 7.07 27.00 -6.84
CA ASP A 79 7.88 27.55 -5.75
C ASP A 79 8.61 26.47 -4.92
N LEU A 80 9.45 26.91 -3.98
CA LEU A 80 10.19 26.07 -3.04
C LEU A 80 9.55 26.02 -1.65
N SER A 81 8.25 26.30 -1.51
CA SER A 81 7.56 26.35 -0.21
C SER A 81 7.64 25.04 0.59
N LYS A 82 7.75 23.91 -0.13
CA LYS A 82 7.91 22.55 0.42
C LYS A 82 9.35 22.15 0.72
N TRP A 83 10.29 23.06 0.47
CA TRP A 83 11.72 22.82 0.62
C TRP A 83 12.34 23.79 1.63
N GLU A 84 13.42 23.33 2.25
CA GLU A 84 14.20 24.10 3.22
C GLU A 84 15.67 23.69 3.14
N THR A 85 16.55 24.50 3.71
CA THR A 85 17.93 24.09 3.99
C THR A 85 17.96 23.10 5.15
N ASP A 86 19.10 22.44 5.38
CA ASP A 86 19.27 21.55 6.53
C ASP A 86 19.05 22.22 7.89
N LYS A 87 19.18 23.55 7.94
CA LYS A 87 18.97 24.39 9.12
C LYS A 87 17.52 24.90 9.24
N GLY A 88 16.60 24.48 8.36
CA GLY A 88 15.20 24.90 8.38
C GLY A 88 14.93 26.28 7.78
N ALA A 89 15.93 26.91 7.16
CA ALA A 89 15.75 28.20 6.46
C ALA A 89 15.13 28.00 5.06
N PRO A 90 14.50 29.02 4.45
CA PRO A 90 13.99 28.94 3.08
C PRO A 90 15.05 28.42 2.09
N ALA A 91 14.65 27.53 1.19
CA ALA A 91 15.53 26.97 0.17
C ALA A 91 16.06 28.09 -0.77
N PRO A 92 17.39 28.24 -0.91
CA PRO A 92 18.00 29.38 -1.62
C PRO A 92 18.18 29.13 -3.13
N TRP A 93 17.56 28.06 -3.66
CA TRP A 93 17.68 27.67 -5.06
C TRP A 93 16.79 28.53 -5.96
N ILE A 94 17.08 28.51 -7.26
CA ILE A 94 16.42 29.37 -8.25
C ILE A 94 15.21 28.64 -8.80
N VAL A 95 14.05 29.29 -8.88
CA VAL A 95 12.87 28.77 -9.60
C VAL A 95 12.69 29.57 -10.88
N SER A 96 12.60 28.88 -12.02
CA SER A 96 12.39 29.51 -13.32
C SER A 96 11.81 28.49 -14.30
N ASN A 97 10.92 28.94 -15.19
CA ASN A 97 10.40 28.15 -16.31
C ASN A 97 9.90 26.74 -15.91
N GLY A 98 9.23 26.62 -14.77
CA GLY A 98 8.68 25.37 -14.27
C GLY A 98 9.71 24.39 -13.68
N TYR A 99 10.97 24.79 -13.50
CA TYR A 99 11.99 24.01 -12.81
C TYR A 99 12.61 24.77 -11.63
N MET A 100 13.15 24.02 -10.67
CA MET A 100 14.11 24.54 -9.71
C MET A 100 15.53 24.25 -10.21
N GLN A 101 16.48 25.10 -9.89
CA GLN A 101 17.89 24.94 -10.25
C GLN A 101 18.75 25.16 -9.01
N VAL A 102 19.71 24.25 -8.81
CA VAL A 102 20.79 24.42 -7.83
C VAL A 102 21.39 25.81 -8.01
N ALA A 103 21.50 26.54 -6.90
CA ALA A 103 22.33 27.74 -6.83
C ALA A 103 23.69 27.32 -6.26
N PRO A 104 24.74 27.15 -7.09
CA PRO A 104 25.99 26.56 -6.63
C PRO A 104 26.60 27.30 -5.44
N GLY A 105 27.04 26.54 -4.43
CA GLY A 105 27.61 27.06 -3.19
C GLY A 105 26.58 27.60 -2.19
N LYS A 106 25.27 27.38 -2.43
CA LYS A 106 24.19 27.73 -1.49
C LYS A 106 23.77 26.55 -0.62
N GLY A 107 24.32 25.37 -0.87
CA GLY A 107 24.11 24.16 -0.08
C GLY A 107 22.92 23.33 -0.55
N ALA A 108 22.85 22.12 -0.01
CA ALA A 108 21.77 21.18 -0.25
C ALA A 108 20.43 21.71 0.31
N ILE A 109 19.35 21.20 -0.27
CA ILE A 109 17.99 21.44 0.21
C ILE A 109 17.29 20.12 0.49
N ARG A 110 16.26 20.17 1.31
CA ARG A 110 15.45 19.00 1.67
C ARG A 110 13.98 19.32 1.73
N THR A 111 13.14 18.31 1.58
CA THR A 111 11.70 18.45 1.79
C THR A 111 11.38 18.73 3.25
N LYS A 112 10.40 19.59 3.50
CA LYS A 112 9.78 19.74 4.83
C LYS A 112 8.95 18.52 5.18
N GLU A 113 8.26 17.99 4.18
CA GLU A 113 7.54 16.73 4.26
C GLU A 113 8.51 15.58 4.55
N LYS A 114 8.07 14.65 5.41
CA LYS A 114 8.86 13.47 5.79
C LYS A 114 8.06 12.22 5.47
N PHE A 115 8.70 11.28 4.80
CA PHE A 115 8.06 10.05 4.35
C PHE A 115 9.00 8.84 4.51
N GLY A 116 8.42 7.65 4.37
CA GLY A 116 9.13 6.37 4.48
C GLY A 116 9.04 5.61 3.16
N ASP A 117 8.54 4.37 3.24
CA ASP A 117 8.30 3.53 2.07
C ASP A 117 7.43 4.26 1.02
N CYS A 118 7.95 4.40 -0.20
CA CYS A 118 7.31 5.19 -1.23
C CYS A 118 7.61 4.70 -2.65
N GLN A 119 6.69 5.04 -3.55
CA GLN A 119 7.00 5.23 -4.96
C GLN A 119 7.28 6.72 -5.16
N LEU A 120 8.40 7.07 -5.77
CA LEU A 120 8.86 8.44 -5.97
C LEU A 120 9.21 8.68 -7.44
N HIS A 121 8.88 9.87 -7.93
CA HIS A 121 9.25 10.35 -9.25
C HIS A 121 9.97 11.70 -9.13
N ILE A 122 10.99 11.88 -9.95
CA ILE A 122 11.75 13.12 -10.06
C ILE A 122 12.38 13.22 -11.44
N GLU A 123 12.27 14.40 -12.05
CA GLU A 123 12.97 14.72 -13.28
C GLU A 123 14.14 15.64 -12.99
N TRP A 124 15.28 15.38 -13.64
CA TRP A 124 16.48 16.19 -13.51
C TRP A 124 17.14 16.45 -14.86
N ALA A 125 17.85 17.56 -14.99
CA ALA A 125 18.60 17.90 -16.20
C ALA A 125 19.95 18.51 -15.85
N ALA A 126 21.02 17.84 -16.25
CA ALA A 126 22.37 18.38 -16.16
C ALA A 126 22.50 19.69 -16.97
N PRO A 127 23.50 20.53 -16.64
CA PRO A 127 23.75 21.75 -17.41
C PRO A 127 24.02 21.43 -18.89
N ALA A 128 23.42 22.20 -19.81
CA ALA A 128 23.67 22.00 -21.25
C ALA A 128 25.12 22.31 -21.64
N LYS A 129 25.75 23.26 -20.93
CA LYS A 129 27.18 23.52 -21.05
C LYS A 129 27.94 22.42 -20.31
N VAL A 130 28.64 21.59 -21.07
CA VAL A 130 29.50 20.53 -20.53
C VAL A 130 30.79 21.13 -19.98
N GLU A 131 31.02 20.96 -18.67
CA GLU A 131 32.26 21.34 -17.99
C GLU A 131 32.69 20.22 -17.03
N GLY A 132 34.00 20.04 -16.89
CA GLY A 132 34.58 19.00 -16.05
C GLY A 132 34.54 17.59 -16.67
N SER A 133 34.91 16.60 -15.86
CA SER A 133 34.92 15.18 -16.22
C SER A 133 34.69 14.32 -14.98
N SER A 134 34.32 13.06 -15.16
CA SER A 134 34.02 12.14 -14.05
C SER A 134 33.01 12.78 -13.08
N GLN A 135 33.21 12.66 -11.77
CA GLN A 135 32.38 13.27 -10.72
C GLN A 135 32.37 14.80 -10.70
N GLY A 136 33.24 15.47 -11.48
CA GLY A 136 33.24 16.94 -11.58
C GLY A 136 32.23 17.50 -12.58
N ARG A 137 31.58 16.63 -13.38
CA ARG A 137 30.72 17.04 -14.50
C ARG A 137 29.25 16.80 -14.18
N GLY A 138 28.49 17.87 -13.95
CA GLY A 138 27.04 17.81 -13.77
C GLY A 138 26.61 16.95 -12.58
N ASN A 139 27.33 17.04 -11.46
CA ASN A 139 27.12 16.21 -10.26
C ASN A 139 26.07 16.84 -9.32
N SER A 140 25.23 15.98 -8.76
CA SER A 140 24.28 16.19 -7.68
C SER A 140 23.98 14.83 -7.07
N GLY A 141 23.12 14.75 -6.05
CA GLY A 141 22.60 13.47 -5.56
C GLY A 141 21.18 13.65 -5.05
N MET A 142 20.40 12.57 -5.03
CA MET A 142 19.16 12.54 -4.25
C MET A 142 19.32 11.58 -3.07
N PHE A 143 18.94 12.04 -1.89
CA PHE A 143 19.10 11.30 -0.65
C PHE A 143 17.72 10.94 -0.09
N LEU A 144 17.38 9.65 -0.17
CA LEU A 144 16.16 9.12 0.43
C LEU A 144 16.35 9.05 1.94
N MET A 145 15.50 9.78 2.67
CA MET A 145 15.51 9.90 4.13
C MET A 145 16.82 10.44 4.72
N ASN A 146 17.68 11.08 3.92
CA ASN A 146 19.08 11.42 4.24
C ASN A 146 20.00 10.21 4.53
N MET A 147 19.57 9.01 4.14
CA MET A 147 20.29 7.77 4.47
C MET A 147 20.87 7.09 3.23
N LEU A 148 20.19 7.20 2.08
CA LEU A 148 20.51 6.48 0.85
C LEU A 148 20.66 7.46 -0.31
N GLU A 149 21.85 7.54 -0.91
CA GLU A 149 22.10 8.33 -2.11
C GLU A 149 21.84 7.51 -3.39
N ILE A 150 20.91 7.98 -4.21
CA ILE A 150 20.81 7.59 -5.61
C ILE A 150 21.48 8.69 -6.44
N GLN A 151 22.53 8.29 -7.15
CA GLN A 151 23.44 9.23 -7.78
C GLN A 151 22.79 9.97 -8.95
N ILE A 152 23.07 11.27 -9.07
CA ILE A 152 22.70 12.13 -10.20
C ILE A 152 23.96 12.69 -10.82
N LEU A 153 24.27 12.26 -12.04
CA LEU A 153 25.48 12.69 -12.72
C LEU A 153 25.23 12.80 -14.22
N ASP A 154 25.85 13.77 -14.88
CA ASP A 154 26.01 13.71 -16.33
C ASP A 154 26.93 12.54 -16.69
N SER A 155 26.33 11.38 -16.95
CA SER A 155 26.99 10.15 -17.38
C SER A 155 27.02 9.99 -18.91
N TYR A 156 26.63 11.01 -19.68
CA TYR A 156 26.58 10.93 -21.13
C TYR A 156 27.97 11.13 -21.74
N ASN A 157 28.57 10.05 -22.24
CA ASN A 157 29.96 10.03 -22.72
C ASN A 157 30.93 10.63 -21.69
N ASN A 158 30.72 10.30 -20.41
CA ASN A 158 31.53 10.77 -19.29
C ASN A 158 31.90 9.59 -18.39
N LEU A 159 33.14 9.12 -18.47
CA LEU A 159 33.61 7.98 -17.71
C LEU A 159 33.89 8.38 -16.24
N THR A 160 33.44 7.55 -15.30
CA THR A 160 33.74 7.63 -13.87
C THR A 160 33.85 6.21 -13.29
N TYR A 161 34.08 6.06 -11.99
CA TYR A 161 33.94 4.77 -11.31
C TYR A 161 32.49 4.25 -11.38
N ALA A 162 32.33 2.93 -11.51
CA ALA A 162 31.07 2.27 -11.87
C ALA A 162 29.92 2.57 -10.88
N ASP A 163 30.22 2.54 -9.60
CA ASP A 163 29.32 2.83 -8.47
C ASP A 163 29.13 4.34 -8.22
N GLY A 164 29.57 5.20 -9.14
CA GLY A 164 29.36 6.64 -9.14
C GLY A 164 28.65 7.18 -10.37
N HIS A 165 28.13 6.31 -11.24
CA HIS A 165 27.32 6.72 -12.38
C HIS A 165 25.89 7.08 -11.97
N ALA A 166 25.18 7.82 -12.85
CA ALA A 166 23.76 8.12 -12.67
C ALA A 166 22.94 6.85 -12.42
N GLY A 167 22.14 6.85 -11.35
CA GLY A 167 21.28 5.74 -10.97
C GLY A 167 22.00 4.68 -10.13
N ALA A 168 23.28 4.87 -9.81
CA ALA A 168 23.98 4.08 -8.81
C ALA A 168 23.32 4.27 -7.43
N TYR A 169 23.24 3.18 -6.66
CA TYR A 169 23.35 3.30 -5.22
C TYR A 169 24.81 3.68 -4.93
N TYR A 170 25.03 4.99 -4.70
CA TYR A 170 26.36 5.59 -4.72
C TYR A 170 27.34 4.86 -3.78
N GLY A 171 28.51 4.49 -4.31
CA GLY A 171 29.58 3.80 -3.57
C GLY A 171 29.29 2.35 -3.17
N ILE A 172 28.11 1.83 -3.52
CA ILE A 172 27.62 0.50 -3.12
C ILE A 172 27.36 -0.38 -4.34
N ASN A 173 26.40 -0.01 -5.20
CA ASN A 173 25.97 -0.83 -6.33
C ASN A 173 25.93 0.00 -7.64
N PRO A 174 26.74 -0.35 -8.65
CA PRO A 174 26.66 0.25 -9.98
C PRO A 174 25.26 0.08 -10.61
N PRO A 175 24.81 1.03 -11.45
CA PRO A 175 23.61 0.83 -12.24
C PRO A 175 23.84 -0.29 -13.28
N MET A 176 22.84 -1.13 -13.52
CA MET A 176 22.91 -2.20 -14.52
C MET A 176 23.08 -1.69 -15.96
N ALA A 177 22.67 -0.45 -16.22
CA ALA A 177 22.81 0.20 -17.52
C ALA A 177 23.01 1.72 -17.35
N ASN A 178 23.75 2.32 -18.28
CA ASN A 178 23.80 3.78 -18.42
C ASN A 178 22.71 4.21 -19.42
N ALA A 179 21.59 4.71 -18.90
CA ALA A 179 20.41 5.06 -19.70
C ALA A 179 20.14 6.57 -19.77
N VAL A 180 21.18 7.40 -19.59
CA VAL A 180 21.02 8.87 -19.60
C VAL A 180 20.95 9.44 -21.02
N ARG A 181 20.16 10.49 -21.19
CA ARG A 181 20.14 11.37 -22.36
C ARG A 181 21.30 12.38 -22.34
N PRO A 182 21.60 13.10 -23.45
CA PRO A 182 22.60 14.17 -23.47
C PRO A 182 22.36 15.28 -22.42
N PRO A 183 23.39 16.05 -22.05
CA PRO A 183 23.28 17.16 -21.12
C PRO A 183 22.31 18.23 -21.63
N GLY A 184 21.56 18.85 -20.73
CA GLY A 184 20.51 19.80 -21.08
C GLY A 184 19.13 19.16 -21.24
N GLU A 185 19.06 17.88 -21.63
CA GLU A 185 17.81 17.12 -21.71
C GLU A 185 17.37 16.61 -20.34
N TRP A 186 16.05 16.45 -20.17
CA TRP A 186 15.46 15.93 -18.95
C TRP A 186 15.62 14.42 -18.86
N GLN A 187 15.97 13.95 -17.67
CA GLN A 187 16.08 12.57 -17.26
C GLN A 187 14.95 12.27 -16.28
N MET A 188 14.41 11.06 -16.30
CA MET A 188 13.36 10.62 -15.37
C MET A 188 13.92 9.55 -14.46
N TYR A 189 13.81 9.75 -13.15
CA TYR A 189 13.94 8.66 -12.17
C TYR A 189 12.56 8.30 -11.65
N ASP A 190 12.23 7.01 -11.79
CA ASP A 190 11.11 6.38 -11.08
C ASP A 190 11.70 5.39 -10.08
N ILE A 191 11.36 5.58 -8.80
CA ILE A 191 11.97 4.85 -7.69
C ILE A 191 10.89 4.17 -6.86
N VAL A 192 11.12 2.90 -6.52
CA VAL A 192 10.39 2.21 -5.46
C VAL A 192 11.35 2.00 -4.31
N PHE A 193 11.04 2.58 -3.15
CA PHE A 193 11.90 2.53 -1.97
C PHE A 193 11.16 1.88 -0.80
N ARG A 194 11.81 0.89 -0.20
CA ARG A 194 11.41 0.22 1.03
C ARG A 194 12.54 0.35 2.04
N ARG A 195 12.33 1.08 3.14
CA ARG A 195 13.37 1.26 4.18
C ARG A 195 13.67 -0.07 4.88
N PRO A 196 14.82 -0.24 5.55
CA PRO A 196 15.01 -1.40 6.41
C PRO A 196 14.04 -1.40 7.59
N ILE A 197 13.71 -2.60 8.07
CA ILE A 197 12.88 -2.82 9.25
C ILE A 197 13.71 -3.55 10.28
N TYR A 198 13.82 -2.96 11.46
CA TYR A 198 14.49 -3.55 12.61
C TYR A 198 13.49 -3.75 13.75
N LYS A 199 13.61 -4.89 14.44
CA LYS A 199 12.91 -5.17 15.71
C LYS A 199 13.96 -5.60 16.73
N ASP A 200 13.93 -4.98 17.90
CA ASP A 200 14.86 -5.29 19.00
C ASP A 200 16.34 -5.28 18.57
N GLY A 201 16.70 -4.33 17.71
CA GLY A 201 18.05 -4.17 17.17
C GLY A 201 18.45 -5.19 16.09
N LYS A 202 17.56 -6.11 15.70
CA LYS A 202 17.80 -7.10 14.64
C LYS A 202 17.06 -6.73 13.36
N VAL A 203 17.71 -6.99 12.22
CA VAL A 203 17.09 -6.81 10.90
C VAL A 203 16.00 -7.87 10.70
N VAL A 204 14.80 -7.42 10.36
CA VAL A 204 13.65 -8.26 9.99
C VAL A 204 13.47 -8.25 8.48
N ASP A 205 13.71 -7.10 7.85
CA ASP A 205 13.70 -6.90 6.42
C ASP A 205 14.81 -5.88 6.10
N PRO A 206 15.78 -6.21 5.23
CA PRO A 206 16.90 -5.32 4.94
C PRO A 206 16.48 -4.07 4.15
N GLY A 207 15.27 -4.04 3.59
CA GLY A 207 14.83 -2.96 2.71
C GLY A 207 15.52 -3.01 1.34
N TYR A 208 14.91 -2.32 0.38
CA TYR A 208 15.28 -2.40 -1.02
C TYR A 208 15.01 -1.10 -1.76
N VAL A 209 15.81 -0.85 -2.80
CA VAL A 209 15.55 0.21 -3.76
C VAL A 209 15.50 -0.35 -5.18
N THR A 210 14.47 0.04 -5.92
CA THR A 210 14.36 -0.18 -7.35
C THR A 210 14.43 1.18 -8.02
N VAL A 211 15.26 1.32 -9.06
CA VAL A 211 15.44 2.59 -9.80
C VAL A 211 15.31 2.33 -11.28
N LEU A 212 14.44 3.09 -11.94
CA LEU A 212 14.37 3.19 -13.38
C LEU A 212 14.89 4.55 -13.83
N VAL A 213 15.75 4.56 -14.85
CA VAL A 213 16.23 5.77 -15.51
C VAL A 213 15.66 5.80 -16.93
N ASN A 214 14.84 6.79 -17.23
CA ASN A 214 14.19 6.92 -18.54
C ASN A 214 13.43 5.65 -18.96
N GLY A 215 12.81 4.96 -18.00
CA GLY A 215 12.10 3.69 -18.20
C GLY A 215 12.99 2.44 -18.26
N VAL A 216 14.32 2.57 -18.20
CA VAL A 216 15.26 1.43 -18.13
C VAL A 216 15.52 1.10 -16.66
N LEU A 217 15.28 -0.15 -16.27
CA LEU A 217 15.61 -0.64 -14.93
C LEU A 217 17.13 -0.66 -14.72
N VAL A 218 17.63 0.09 -13.74
CA VAL A 218 19.08 0.18 -13.44
C VAL A 218 19.45 -0.30 -12.04
N GLN A 219 18.50 -0.33 -11.11
CA GLN A 219 18.62 -1.02 -9.82
C GLN A 219 17.40 -1.92 -9.70
N ASP A 220 17.60 -3.24 -9.68
CA ASP A 220 16.52 -4.21 -9.51
C ASP A 220 16.48 -4.68 -8.06
N HIS A 221 15.49 -4.20 -7.31
CA HIS A 221 15.23 -4.61 -5.92
C HIS A 221 16.53 -4.75 -5.11
N THR A 222 17.36 -3.71 -5.16
CA THR A 222 18.72 -3.74 -4.62
C THR A 222 18.68 -3.56 -3.11
N MET A 223 19.25 -4.53 -2.38
CA MET A 223 19.24 -4.57 -0.91
C MET A 223 19.97 -3.38 -0.29
N LEU A 224 19.43 -2.84 0.82
CA LEU A 224 20.07 -1.75 1.55
C LEU A 224 21.09 -2.29 2.57
N GLU A 225 22.38 -2.16 2.26
CA GLU A 225 23.49 -2.65 3.09
C GLU A 225 24.27 -1.55 3.83
N GLY A 226 23.65 -0.38 4.02
CA GLY A 226 24.30 0.82 4.57
C GLY A 226 24.77 1.77 3.46
N GLY A 227 24.75 3.08 3.70
CA GLY A 227 25.00 4.09 2.68
C GLY A 227 26.48 4.20 2.26
N GLY A 228 26.72 4.57 1.00
CA GLY A 228 28.04 5.02 0.54
C GLY A 228 28.29 6.49 0.88
N THR A 229 29.54 6.82 1.17
CA THR A 229 30.05 8.19 1.22
C THR A 229 31.27 8.29 0.31
N HIS A 230 31.82 9.49 0.12
CA HIS A 230 33.05 9.62 -0.65
C HIS A 230 34.17 8.75 -0.03
N MET A 231 34.62 7.76 -0.81
CA MET A 231 35.69 6.80 -0.45
C MET A 231 35.41 5.90 0.78
N ALA A 232 34.17 5.79 1.25
CA ALA A 232 33.83 4.92 2.38
C ALA A 232 32.40 4.38 2.32
N ARG A 233 32.12 3.37 3.14
CA ARG A 233 30.80 2.78 3.31
C ARG A 233 30.42 2.82 4.79
N THR A 234 29.16 3.09 5.06
CA THR A 234 28.60 3.01 6.41
C THR A 234 28.10 1.59 6.68
N LYS A 235 27.91 1.24 7.97
CA LYS A 235 27.37 -0.07 8.34
C LYS A 235 25.84 -0.07 8.16
N PRO A 236 25.21 -1.22 7.85
CA PRO A 236 23.76 -1.34 7.89
C PRO A 236 23.20 -0.93 9.25
N GLY A 237 22.05 -0.27 9.26
CA GLY A 237 21.39 0.18 10.47
C GLY A 237 19.94 0.62 10.24
N PRO A 238 19.18 0.84 11.33
CA PRO A 238 17.80 1.28 11.22
C PRO A 238 17.73 2.68 10.61
N PHE A 239 16.74 2.87 9.75
CA PHE A 239 16.35 4.20 9.27
C PHE A 239 15.32 4.79 10.24
N PRO A 240 15.15 6.13 10.28
CA PRO A 240 13.99 6.70 10.95
C PRO A 240 12.69 6.17 10.32
N ALA A 241 11.56 6.26 11.02
CA ALA A 241 10.27 5.83 10.45
C ALA A 241 9.88 6.66 9.22
N LYS A 242 10.18 7.97 9.27
CA LYS A 242 9.98 8.95 8.20
C LYS A 242 11.16 9.92 8.15
N GLY A 243 11.55 10.34 6.95
CA GLY A 243 12.66 11.26 6.70
C GLY A 243 12.43 12.09 5.43
N PRO A 244 13.22 13.14 5.21
CA PRO A 244 13.06 14.01 4.05
C PRO A 244 13.69 13.39 2.79
N LEU A 245 13.32 13.90 1.62
CA LEU A 245 14.16 13.82 0.43
C LEU A 245 15.12 14.99 0.44
N SER A 246 16.42 14.76 0.26
CA SER A 246 17.38 15.85 0.03
C SER A 246 17.98 15.82 -1.36
N LEU A 247 18.28 17.00 -1.88
CA LEU A 247 18.97 17.20 -3.16
C LEU A 247 20.29 17.92 -2.90
N GLN A 248 21.37 17.36 -3.43
CA GLN A 248 22.73 17.85 -3.20
C GLN A 248 23.02 19.12 -4.01
N ASP A 249 23.79 20.02 -3.41
CA ASP A 249 24.56 21.02 -4.14
C ASP A 249 26.01 20.54 -4.21
N HIS A 250 26.43 20.09 -5.39
CA HIS A 250 27.81 19.71 -5.69
C HIS A 250 28.50 20.71 -6.63
N GLY A 251 28.11 21.99 -6.53
CA GLY A 251 28.71 23.08 -7.31
C GLY A 251 28.27 23.17 -8.77
N ASN A 252 27.38 22.28 -9.23
CA ASN A 252 26.84 22.28 -10.59
C ASN A 252 25.42 22.84 -10.61
N PRO A 253 25.02 23.65 -11.62
CA PRO A 253 23.66 24.19 -11.73
C PRO A 253 22.66 23.14 -12.26
N MET A 254 22.51 22.03 -11.54
CA MET A 254 21.54 20.96 -11.83
C MET A 254 20.12 21.50 -11.75
N ARG A 255 19.24 21.07 -12.67
CA ARG A 255 17.83 21.45 -12.69
C ARG A 255 16.94 20.28 -12.30
N PHE A 256 15.83 20.56 -11.63
CA PHE A 256 14.81 19.57 -11.24
C PHE A 256 13.40 20.06 -11.53
N ARG A 257 12.51 19.15 -11.94
CA ARG A 257 11.07 19.41 -12.10
C ARG A 257 10.25 18.17 -11.76
N ASN A 258 8.94 18.35 -11.65
CA ASN A 258 7.96 17.28 -11.47
C ASN A 258 8.39 16.26 -10.39
N ILE A 259 8.40 16.71 -9.14
CA ILE A 259 8.85 15.89 -8.01
C ILE A 259 7.61 15.51 -7.21
N TRP A 260 7.36 14.22 -7.05
CA TRP A 260 6.25 13.72 -6.25
C TRP A 260 6.54 12.34 -5.70
N TYR A 261 5.82 11.96 -4.66
CA TYR A 261 5.84 10.60 -4.13
C TYR A 261 4.44 10.16 -3.74
N ARG A 262 4.25 8.85 -3.60
CA ARG A 262 3.08 8.25 -2.97
C ARG A 262 3.54 7.18 -1.99
N GLU A 263 2.94 7.17 -0.81
CA GLU A 263 3.26 6.21 0.24
C GLU A 263 2.88 4.79 -0.22
N LEU A 264 3.73 3.82 0.12
CA LEU A 264 3.40 2.41 -0.08
C LEU A 264 2.71 1.84 1.17
N PRO A 265 1.82 0.85 1.02
CA PRO A 265 1.23 0.15 2.16
C PRO A 265 2.31 -0.46 3.06
N LEU A 266 2.02 -0.54 4.37
CA LEU A 266 2.89 -1.22 5.33
C LEU A 266 3.14 -2.68 4.89
N ARG A 267 4.35 -3.17 5.14
CA ARG A 267 4.69 -4.59 4.97
C ARG A 267 4.13 -5.41 6.11
N ALA A 268 3.94 -6.72 5.89
CA ALA A 268 3.48 -7.66 6.91
C ALA A 268 4.30 -7.57 8.22
N SER A 269 5.62 -7.42 8.09
CA SER A 269 6.55 -7.26 9.21
C SER A 269 6.33 -6.00 10.04
N GLU A 270 5.58 -5.01 9.55
CA GLU A 270 5.22 -3.75 10.23
C GLU A 270 3.71 -3.60 10.46
N GLY A 271 2.95 -4.70 10.46
CA GLY A 271 1.51 -4.67 10.71
C GLY A 271 0.66 -4.37 9.47
N GLY A 272 1.27 -4.37 8.28
CA GLY A 272 0.53 -4.51 7.04
C GLY A 272 -0.25 -5.82 7.03
N THR A 273 -1.43 -5.80 6.42
CA THR A 273 -2.31 -6.97 6.43
C THR A 273 -2.30 -7.72 5.10
N ASP A 274 -1.63 -7.19 4.07
CA ASP A 274 -1.56 -7.82 2.74
C ASP A 274 -0.30 -8.68 2.57
N GLY A 275 -0.42 -9.69 1.72
CA GLY A 275 0.66 -10.63 1.41
C GLY A 275 0.74 -11.78 2.41
N TRP A 276 1.95 -12.28 2.63
CA TRP A 276 2.23 -13.38 3.54
C TRP A 276 2.44 -12.87 4.97
N LEU A 277 1.49 -13.18 5.86
CA LEU A 277 1.58 -12.77 7.27
C LEU A 277 2.21 -13.86 8.14
N SER A 278 2.79 -13.50 9.29
CA SER A 278 3.14 -14.50 10.30
C SER A 278 1.88 -15.14 10.86
N THR A 279 1.95 -16.39 11.33
CA THR A 279 0.79 -17.09 11.91
C THR A 279 0.13 -16.28 13.03
N GLU A 280 0.91 -15.66 13.90
CA GLU A 280 0.41 -14.79 14.97
C GLU A 280 -0.39 -13.60 14.42
N ALA A 281 0.16 -12.87 13.45
CA ALA A 281 -0.52 -11.73 12.84
C ALA A 281 -1.77 -12.17 12.07
N THR A 282 -1.74 -13.32 11.39
CA THR A 282 -2.90 -13.90 10.72
C THR A 282 -4.01 -14.21 11.72
N MET A 283 -3.69 -14.89 12.83
CA MET A 283 -4.70 -15.26 13.83
C MET A 283 -5.30 -14.02 14.50
N ALA A 284 -4.48 -13.04 14.86
CA ALA A 284 -4.97 -11.76 15.39
C ALA A 284 -5.93 -11.08 14.40
N LYS A 285 -5.56 -11.04 13.11
CA LYS A 285 -6.41 -10.41 12.10
C LYS A 285 -7.70 -11.18 11.85
N ARG A 286 -7.65 -12.52 11.88
CA ARG A 286 -8.84 -13.36 11.78
C ARG A 286 -9.81 -13.12 12.94
N ALA A 287 -9.32 -13.00 14.17
CA ALA A 287 -10.16 -12.67 15.33
C ALA A 287 -10.85 -11.30 15.17
N GLU A 288 -10.12 -10.28 14.69
CA GLU A 288 -10.72 -8.97 14.37
C GLU A 288 -11.83 -9.07 13.32
N ILE A 289 -11.59 -9.81 12.23
CA ILE A 289 -12.57 -10.01 11.17
C ILE A 289 -13.80 -10.74 11.73
N ALA A 290 -13.60 -11.83 12.48
CA ALA A 290 -14.68 -12.59 13.09
C ALA A 290 -15.54 -11.72 14.02
N ALA A 291 -14.90 -10.91 14.87
CA ALA A 291 -15.58 -9.99 15.75
C ALA A 291 -16.41 -8.95 14.96
N SER A 292 -15.85 -8.37 13.89
CA SER A 292 -16.57 -7.45 13.01
C SER A 292 -17.78 -8.12 12.35
N ILE A 293 -17.61 -9.32 11.81
CA ILE A 293 -18.69 -10.09 11.20
C ILE A 293 -19.82 -10.34 12.21
N ARG A 294 -19.49 -10.73 13.45
CA ARG A 294 -20.47 -10.95 14.52
C ARG A 294 -21.21 -9.67 14.93
N GLN A 295 -20.51 -8.53 14.98
CA GLN A 295 -21.15 -7.23 15.21
C GLN A 295 -22.12 -6.86 14.09
N ASP A 296 -21.76 -7.13 12.84
CA ASP A 296 -22.65 -6.90 11.70
C ASP A 296 -23.86 -7.84 11.75
N ALA A 297 -23.68 -9.09 12.14
CA ALA A 297 -24.79 -10.03 12.31
C ALA A 297 -25.81 -9.51 13.33
N ALA A 298 -25.36 -8.95 14.45
CA ALA A 298 -26.24 -8.38 15.46
C ALA A 298 -27.07 -7.20 14.92
N LYS A 299 -26.55 -6.42 13.97
CA LYS A 299 -27.29 -5.33 13.29
C LYS A 299 -28.36 -5.86 12.33
N LEU A 300 -28.24 -7.11 11.88
CA LEU A 300 -29.19 -7.78 10.99
C LEU A 300 -30.31 -8.52 11.75
N ALA A 301 -30.31 -8.46 13.09
CA ALA A 301 -31.29 -9.15 13.92
C ALA A 301 -32.72 -8.71 13.58
N ASN A 302 -33.52 -9.66 13.09
CA ASN A 302 -34.91 -9.44 12.73
C ASN A 302 -35.70 -10.74 12.96
N PRO A 303 -36.62 -10.80 13.94
CA PRO A 303 -37.42 -12.00 14.22
C PRO A 303 -38.22 -12.52 13.03
N ASP A 304 -38.67 -11.63 12.14
CA ASP A 304 -39.45 -12.00 10.94
C ASP A 304 -38.56 -12.47 9.79
N LYS A 305 -37.27 -12.13 9.82
CA LYS A 305 -36.27 -12.45 8.80
C LYS A 305 -34.94 -12.85 9.46
N PRO A 306 -34.88 -14.03 10.11
CA PRO A 306 -33.70 -14.44 10.88
C PRO A 306 -32.51 -14.89 10.01
N LEU A 307 -32.75 -15.19 8.72
CA LEU A 307 -31.75 -15.80 7.85
C LEU A 307 -30.50 -14.93 7.61
N PRO A 308 -30.59 -13.61 7.34
CA PRO A 308 -29.41 -12.77 7.14
C PRO A 308 -28.48 -12.73 8.36
N GLU A 309 -29.04 -12.61 9.56
CA GLU A 309 -28.26 -12.70 10.81
C GLU A 309 -27.59 -14.08 10.95
N MET A 310 -28.34 -15.16 10.72
CA MET A 310 -27.81 -16.53 10.82
C MET A 310 -26.64 -16.76 9.85
N LEU A 311 -26.79 -16.37 8.59
CA LEU A 311 -25.74 -16.51 7.58
C LEU A 311 -24.52 -15.65 7.93
N ARG A 312 -24.72 -14.42 8.42
CA ARG A 312 -23.61 -13.57 8.85
C ARG A 312 -22.88 -14.15 10.06
N LEU A 313 -23.58 -14.75 11.03
CA LEU A 313 -22.93 -15.48 12.13
C LEU A 313 -22.14 -16.69 11.63
N MET A 314 -22.72 -17.48 10.73
CA MET A 314 -22.07 -18.63 10.11
C MET A 314 -20.76 -18.22 9.40
N GLU A 315 -20.74 -17.07 8.72
CA GLU A 315 -19.57 -16.52 8.04
C GLU A 315 -18.40 -16.21 8.99
N SER A 316 -18.66 -15.95 10.28
CA SER A 316 -17.59 -15.67 11.26
C SER A 316 -16.81 -16.92 11.71
N LEU A 317 -17.44 -18.11 11.64
CA LEU A 317 -16.91 -19.34 12.24
C LEU A 317 -15.60 -19.86 11.61
N PRO A 318 -15.35 -19.73 10.29
CA PRO A 318 -14.06 -20.08 9.70
C PRO A 318 -12.90 -19.19 10.16
N TYR A 319 -13.17 -17.95 10.56
CA TYR A 319 -12.14 -17.01 10.99
C TYR A 319 -11.71 -17.33 12.42
N GLU A 320 -12.67 -17.52 13.31
CA GLU A 320 -12.43 -17.79 14.72
C GLU A 320 -13.59 -18.62 15.31
N LYS A 321 -13.25 -19.69 16.03
CA LYS A 321 -14.23 -20.48 16.76
C LYS A 321 -14.78 -19.66 17.92
N ASP A 322 -16.11 -19.55 17.99
CA ASP A 322 -16.82 -18.88 19.07
C ASP A 322 -18.05 -19.71 19.47
N ASP A 323 -18.06 -20.20 20.72
CA ASP A 323 -19.09 -21.14 21.18
C ASP A 323 -20.48 -20.46 21.29
N ALA A 324 -20.52 -19.17 21.62
CA ALA A 324 -21.77 -18.42 21.69
C ALA A 324 -22.41 -18.22 20.30
N ALA A 325 -21.60 -17.85 19.30
CA ALA A 325 -22.03 -17.77 17.91
C ALA A 325 -22.47 -19.14 17.38
N LEU A 326 -21.74 -20.21 17.72
CA LEU A 326 -22.10 -21.57 17.32
C LEU A 326 -23.46 -21.99 17.89
N GLN A 327 -23.69 -21.80 19.20
CA GLN A 327 -24.96 -22.11 19.84
C GLN A 327 -26.12 -21.31 19.22
N LYS A 328 -25.90 -20.02 18.93
CA LYS A 328 -26.90 -19.18 18.29
C LYS A 328 -27.21 -19.63 16.86
N VAL A 329 -26.19 -19.98 16.06
CA VAL A 329 -26.37 -20.57 14.72
C VAL A 329 -27.15 -21.88 14.81
N GLU A 330 -26.84 -22.74 15.78
CA GLU A 330 -27.55 -24.00 15.98
C GLU A 330 -29.04 -23.78 16.30
N GLN A 331 -29.35 -22.87 17.22
CA GLN A 331 -30.73 -22.52 17.56
C GLN A 331 -31.49 -21.95 16.35
N MET A 332 -30.90 -20.97 15.66
CA MET A 332 -31.54 -20.31 14.50
C MET A 332 -31.75 -21.29 13.34
N ALA A 333 -30.75 -22.13 13.05
CA ALA A 333 -30.84 -23.12 11.99
C ALA A 333 -31.82 -24.25 12.34
N GLY A 334 -31.88 -24.69 13.59
CA GLY A 334 -32.88 -25.64 14.06
C GLY A 334 -34.30 -25.09 13.86
N GLN A 335 -34.54 -23.85 14.30
CA GLN A 335 -35.83 -23.19 14.10
C GLN A 335 -36.17 -23.00 12.61
N TYR A 336 -35.17 -22.66 11.77
CA TYR A 336 -35.33 -22.55 10.33
C TYR A 336 -35.85 -23.86 9.71
N VAL A 337 -35.20 -24.99 10.04
CA VAL A 337 -35.60 -26.31 9.52
C VAL A 337 -36.98 -26.73 10.03
N GLU A 338 -37.28 -26.50 11.31
CA GLU A 338 -38.60 -26.80 11.87
C GLU A 338 -39.71 -25.95 11.23
N ASN A 339 -39.42 -24.70 10.89
CA ASN A 339 -40.36 -23.86 10.14
C ASN A 339 -40.58 -24.37 8.72
N LEU A 340 -39.53 -24.80 8.01
CA LEU A 340 -39.67 -25.39 6.67
C LEU A 340 -40.61 -26.61 6.70
N LYS A 341 -40.45 -27.52 7.67
CA LYS A 341 -41.30 -28.71 7.81
C LYS A 341 -42.79 -28.42 8.03
N LYS A 342 -43.11 -27.24 8.59
CA LYS A 342 -44.49 -26.80 8.87
C LYS A 342 -45.14 -26.06 7.69
N LEU A 343 -44.38 -25.72 6.65
CA LEU A 343 -44.92 -24.99 5.50
C LEU A 343 -45.83 -25.89 4.64
N PRO A 344 -46.96 -25.37 4.15
CA PRO A 344 -47.71 -25.98 3.05
C PRO A 344 -46.83 -26.21 1.81
N ALA A 345 -47.14 -27.23 1.00
CA ALA A 345 -46.30 -27.68 -0.10
C ALA A 345 -45.97 -26.58 -1.14
N ASP A 346 -46.94 -25.72 -1.45
CA ASP A 346 -46.79 -24.57 -2.34
C ASP A 346 -45.79 -23.55 -1.80
N LYS A 347 -45.86 -23.25 -0.50
CA LYS A 347 -44.94 -22.32 0.17
C LYS A 347 -43.56 -22.92 0.39
N LEU A 348 -43.48 -24.23 0.63
CA LEU A 348 -42.21 -24.95 0.77
C LEU A 348 -41.43 -24.96 -0.55
N ALA A 349 -42.10 -25.18 -1.69
CA ALA A 349 -41.47 -25.14 -3.00
C ALA A 349 -40.78 -23.80 -3.29
N ALA A 350 -41.37 -22.69 -2.85
CA ALA A 350 -40.79 -21.35 -2.98
C ALA A 350 -39.50 -21.15 -2.15
N LYS A 351 -39.21 -22.03 -1.18
CA LYS A 351 -38.00 -21.98 -0.33
C LYS A 351 -36.82 -22.77 -0.88
N LYS A 352 -36.95 -23.40 -2.05
CA LYS A 352 -35.93 -24.27 -2.64
C LYS A 352 -34.54 -23.63 -2.70
N ASP A 353 -34.42 -22.45 -3.31
CA ASP A 353 -33.11 -21.83 -3.54
C ASP A 353 -32.49 -21.32 -2.23
N GLU A 354 -33.32 -20.78 -1.34
CA GLU A 354 -32.91 -20.38 0.01
C GLU A 354 -32.37 -21.56 0.81
N ALA A 355 -33.09 -22.68 0.85
CA ALA A 355 -32.68 -23.90 1.55
C ALA A 355 -31.38 -24.48 0.97
N LYS A 356 -31.22 -24.45 -0.36
CA LYS A 356 -29.98 -24.87 -1.02
C LYS A 356 -28.79 -23.96 -0.69
N ASN A 357 -29.02 -22.65 -0.56
CA ASN A 357 -27.99 -21.70 -0.15
C ASN A 357 -27.54 -21.95 1.29
N VAL A 358 -28.48 -22.19 2.22
CA VAL A 358 -28.16 -22.56 3.61
C VAL A 358 -27.39 -23.89 3.67
N ALA A 359 -27.82 -24.89 2.89
CA ALA A 359 -27.11 -26.17 2.82
C ALA A 359 -25.69 -26.03 2.24
N ALA A 360 -25.50 -25.14 1.25
CA ALA A 360 -24.18 -24.83 0.71
C ALA A 360 -23.27 -24.17 1.77
N ALA A 361 -23.81 -23.24 2.57
CA ALA A 361 -23.10 -22.64 3.69
C ALA A 361 -22.66 -23.70 4.72
N PHE A 362 -23.54 -24.64 5.09
CA PHE A 362 -23.15 -25.74 5.97
C PHE A 362 -22.06 -26.64 5.37
N LYS A 363 -22.16 -26.98 4.08
CA LYS A 363 -21.14 -27.79 3.40
C LYS A 363 -19.78 -27.09 3.40
N TYR A 364 -19.76 -25.77 3.19
CA TYR A 364 -18.55 -24.96 3.29
C TYR A 364 -17.95 -25.04 4.70
N LEU A 365 -18.75 -24.79 5.73
CA LEU A 365 -18.27 -24.82 7.12
C LEU A 365 -17.75 -26.21 7.54
N VAL A 366 -18.39 -27.29 7.08
CA VAL A 366 -17.91 -28.66 7.32
C VAL A 366 -16.60 -28.92 6.57
N ARG A 367 -16.50 -28.49 5.31
CA ARG A 367 -15.29 -28.66 4.49
C ARG A 367 -14.06 -28.05 5.15
N PHE A 368 -14.22 -26.91 5.82
CA PHE A 368 -13.14 -26.18 6.49
C PHE A 368 -13.13 -26.39 8.01
N ASN A 369 -13.74 -27.47 8.51
CA ASN A 369 -13.74 -27.87 9.93
C ASN A 369 -14.28 -26.82 10.92
N ALA A 370 -15.05 -25.84 10.44
CA ALA A 370 -15.75 -24.87 11.28
C ALA A 370 -17.02 -25.46 11.91
N LEU A 371 -17.57 -26.53 11.32
CA LEU A 371 -18.65 -27.33 11.88
C LEU A 371 -18.37 -28.84 11.72
N PRO A 372 -18.85 -29.69 12.65
CA PRO A 372 -18.77 -31.13 12.47
C PRO A 372 -19.73 -31.59 11.35
N ALA A 373 -19.36 -32.66 10.63
CA ALA A 373 -20.23 -33.24 9.60
C ALA A 373 -21.60 -33.71 10.15
N THR A 374 -21.66 -34.01 11.45
CA THR A 374 -22.85 -34.45 12.20
C THR A 374 -23.69 -33.30 12.77
N PHE A 375 -23.38 -32.03 12.44
CA PHE A 375 -24.13 -30.87 12.93
C PHE A 375 -25.64 -31.04 12.66
N ALA A 376 -26.46 -31.08 13.73
CA ALA A 376 -27.83 -31.57 13.63
C ALA A 376 -28.72 -30.76 12.68
N PRO A 377 -28.71 -29.40 12.69
CA PRO A 377 -29.49 -28.62 11.73
C PRO A 377 -29.10 -28.88 10.27
N LYS A 378 -27.82 -29.10 9.97
CA LYS A 378 -27.35 -29.46 8.62
C LYS A 378 -27.98 -30.80 8.18
N THR A 379 -27.86 -31.83 9.02
CA THR A 379 -28.39 -33.17 8.69
C THR A 379 -29.90 -33.13 8.47
N ALA A 380 -30.63 -32.36 9.30
CA ALA A 380 -32.07 -32.19 9.15
C ALA A 380 -32.45 -31.43 7.86
N LEU A 381 -31.68 -30.39 7.48
CA LEU A 381 -31.90 -29.66 6.24
C LEU A 381 -31.59 -30.52 5.00
N ASP A 382 -30.51 -31.29 5.03
CA ASP A 382 -30.16 -32.23 3.95
C ASP A 382 -31.28 -33.25 3.72
N GLN A 383 -31.94 -33.72 4.79
CA GLN A 383 -33.10 -34.61 4.69
C GLN A 383 -34.30 -33.93 4.03
N VAL A 384 -34.64 -32.68 4.42
CA VAL A 384 -35.71 -31.90 3.76
C VAL A 384 -35.43 -31.73 2.27
N ILE A 385 -34.20 -31.38 1.89
CA ILE A 385 -33.79 -31.23 0.49
C ILE A 385 -33.99 -32.54 -0.28
N LYS A 386 -33.62 -33.68 0.32
CA LYS A 386 -33.77 -35.01 -0.27
C LYS A 386 -35.24 -35.41 -0.44
N ASP A 387 -36.06 -35.20 0.59
CA ASP A 387 -37.49 -35.53 0.57
C ASP A 387 -38.25 -34.72 -0.50
N GLN A 388 -37.82 -33.48 -0.75
CA GLN A 388 -38.36 -32.63 -1.80
C GLN A 388 -37.73 -32.86 -3.20
N GLY A 389 -36.72 -33.73 -3.30
CA GLY A 389 -35.99 -34.00 -4.55
C GLY A 389 -35.22 -32.78 -5.10
N TRP A 390 -34.80 -31.86 -4.24
CA TRP A 390 -34.09 -30.62 -4.62
C TRP A 390 -32.59 -30.81 -4.87
N ASP A 391 -32.07 -31.98 -4.53
CA ASP A 391 -30.70 -32.47 -4.74
C ASP A 391 -30.43 -32.90 -6.19
N LYS A 392 -31.47 -33.34 -6.91
CA LYS A 392 -31.37 -33.73 -8.32
C LYS A 392 -31.13 -32.51 -9.20
N LYS A 393 -30.04 -32.50 -9.97
CA LYS A 393 -29.88 -31.57 -11.10
C LYS A 393 -30.95 -31.94 -12.14
N LYS A 394 -31.82 -30.99 -12.48
CA LYS A 394 -32.71 -31.12 -13.64
C LYS A 394 -31.89 -31.08 -14.91
#